data_AF-U9VZA1-F1
#
_entry.id   AF-U9VZA1-F1
#
_cell.length_a   1.000
_cell.length_b   1.000
_cell.length_c   1.000
_cell.angle_alpha   90.00
_cell.angle_beta   90.00
_cell.angle_gamma   90.00
#
_symmetry.space_group_name_H-M   'P 1'
#
loop_
_entity.id
_entity.type
_entity.pdbx_description
1 polymer ?
#
loop_
_entity_poly.entity_id
_entity_poly.type
_entity_poly.pdbx_seq_one_letter_code
_entity_poly.pdbx_strand_id
1 'polypeptide(L)'
;MVLDGDWLKGITLQTQELDFSDLVQRANQRDPFEPVADDESVVGDVDKASVLALVDALTEEAVKEQALAVAHSENVSVWIDNLSMQGTGVPQRLIDLQRQVKMPLVEVWMAALLGDFRLEQRGGFYGTEHLWIA
;
A
#
# COMPACT_ATOMS: atom_id res chain seq x y z
N MET A 1 -14.55 18.20 39.53
CA MET A 1 -15.49 17.56 38.59
C MET A 1 -14.74 16.39 37.99
N VAL A 2 -14.92 15.19 38.55
CA VAL A 2 -14.28 13.96 38.05
C VAL A 2 -15.15 13.49 36.90
N LEU A 3 -14.57 13.29 35.71
CA LEU A 3 -15.32 12.71 34.60
C LEU A 3 -15.53 11.23 34.92
N ASP A 4 -16.78 10.86 35.21
CA ASP A 4 -17.19 9.47 35.36
C ASP A 4 -16.90 8.69 34.06
N GLY A 5 -16.44 7.44 34.22
CA GLY A 5 -16.01 6.55 33.13
C GLY A 5 -17.08 6.19 32.09
N ASP A 6 -18.28 6.77 32.19
CA ASP A 6 -19.39 6.58 31.27
C ASP A 6 -19.25 7.39 29.96
N TRP A 7 -18.38 8.40 29.90
CA TRP A 7 -18.18 9.18 28.66
C TRP A 7 -17.58 8.36 27.51
N LEU A 8 -16.86 7.26 27.82
CA LEU A 8 -16.26 6.37 26.83
C LEU A 8 -17.26 5.37 26.23
N LYS A 9 -18.47 5.23 26.79
CA LYS A 9 -19.48 4.28 26.30
C LYS A 9 -19.96 4.57 24.88
N GLY A 10 -19.80 5.81 24.39
CA GLY A 10 -20.08 6.18 23.00
C GLY A 10 -18.90 6.03 22.03
N ILE A 11 -17.68 5.82 22.53
CA ILE A 11 -16.43 5.73 21.74
C ILE A 11 -15.90 4.30 21.68
N THR A 12 -16.28 3.43 22.62
CA THR A 12 -15.94 2.02 22.51
C THR A 12 -16.84 1.38 21.46
N LEU A 13 -16.26 1.15 20.28
CA LEU A 13 -16.79 0.17 19.33
C LEU A 13 -16.92 -1.14 20.10
N GLN A 14 -18.16 -1.53 20.38
CA GLN A 14 -18.50 -2.83 20.93
C GLN A 14 -17.84 -3.85 19.99
N THR A 15 -16.93 -4.66 20.52
CA THR A 15 -16.20 -5.68 19.76
C THR A 15 -17.21 -6.48 18.93
N GLN A 16 -17.18 -6.31 17.61
CA GLN A 16 -17.90 -7.22 16.72
C GLN A 16 -17.08 -8.50 16.68
N GLU A 17 -17.57 -9.55 17.33
CA GLU A 17 -17.18 -10.90 16.96
C GLU A 17 -17.74 -11.17 15.57
N LEU A 18 -16.85 -11.13 14.58
CA LEU A 18 -17.15 -11.61 13.24
C LEU A 18 -17.16 -13.15 13.31
N ASP A 19 -18.33 -13.74 13.12
CA ASP A 19 -18.48 -15.19 13.02
C ASP A 19 -18.08 -15.65 11.61
N PHE A 20 -16.89 -16.26 11.51
CA PHE A 20 -16.37 -16.81 10.27
C PHE A 20 -16.86 -18.24 10.00
N SER A 21 -17.79 -18.78 10.78
CA SER A 21 -18.30 -20.16 10.62
C SER A 21 -18.85 -20.43 9.22
N ASP A 22 -19.46 -19.43 8.59
CA ASP A 22 -19.99 -19.52 7.22
C ASP A 22 -18.93 -19.28 6.14
N LEU A 23 -17.80 -18.65 6.48
CA LEU A 23 -16.65 -18.45 5.58
C LEU A 23 -15.70 -19.65 5.58
N VAL A 24 -15.80 -20.51 6.59
CA VAL A 24 -15.24 -21.86 6.54
C VAL A 24 -16.21 -22.71 5.72
N GLN A 25 -16.05 -22.64 4.40
CA GLN A 25 -16.50 -23.73 3.54
C GLN A 25 -15.74 -24.96 4.03
N ARG A 26 -16.36 -25.76 4.91
CA ARG A 26 -15.82 -27.07 5.27
C ARG A 26 -15.72 -27.78 3.94
N ALA A 27 -14.49 -27.88 3.42
CA ALA A 27 -14.18 -28.82 2.36
C ALA A 27 -14.91 -30.10 2.77
N ASN A 28 -15.87 -30.51 1.94
CA ASN A 28 -16.80 -31.59 2.20
C ASN A 28 -16.06 -32.65 3.01
N GLN A 29 -16.64 -33.08 4.14
CA GLN A 29 -16.10 -34.18 4.93
C GLN A 29 -15.76 -35.31 3.96
N ARG A 30 -14.48 -35.41 3.57
CA ARG A 30 -13.99 -36.50 2.74
C ARG A 30 -14.08 -37.69 3.65
N ASP A 31 -14.95 -38.62 3.30
CA ASP A 31 -15.00 -39.91 3.94
C ASP A 31 -13.57 -40.49 3.88
N PRO A 32 -12.92 -40.83 5.00
CA PRO A 32 -11.55 -41.35 5.00
C PRO A 32 -11.38 -42.63 4.16
N PHE A 33 -12.48 -43.23 3.70
CA PHE A 33 -12.52 -44.44 2.90
C PHE A 33 -12.91 -44.23 1.44
N GLU A 34 -13.17 -43.00 0.98
CA GLU A 34 -13.31 -42.76 -0.46
C GLU A 34 -11.91 -42.85 -1.11
N PRO A 35 -11.74 -43.73 -2.12
CA PRO A 35 -10.51 -43.74 -2.89
C PRO A 35 -10.40 -42.39 -3.59
N VAL A 36 -9.47 -41.55 -3.14
CA VAL A 36 -9.06 -40.35 -3.86
C VAL A 36 -8.65 -40.82 -5.25
N ALA A 37 -9.46 -40.48 -6.25
CA ALA A 37 -9.06 -40.72 -7.62
C ALA A 37 -7.74 -39.96 -7.84
N ASP A 38 -6.76 -40.61 -8.47
CA ASP A 38 -5.45 -40.00 -8.81
C ASP A 38 -5.58 -38.67 -9.60
N ASP A 39 -6.79 -38.39 -10.10
CA ASP A 39 -7.29 -37.15 -10.72
C ASP A 39 -7.11 -35.89 -9.84
N GLU A 40 -7.25 -35.98 -8.51
CA GLU A 40 -7.17 -34.80 -7.63
C GLU A 40 -5.73 -34.41 -7.25
N SER A 41 -4.73 -35.17 -7.71
CA SER A 41 -3.31 -34.86 -7.50
C SER A 41 -2.76 -34.04 -8.67
N VAL A 42 -2.52 -32.74 -8.44
CA VAL A 42 -1.83 -31.83 -9.38
C VAL A 42 -0.30 -32.03 -9.33
N VAL A 43 0.15 -33.26 -9.13
CA VAL A 43 1.57 -33.62 -9.13
C VAL A 43 1.79 -34.61 -10.26
N GLY A 44 2.00 -34.08 -11.47
CA GLY A 44 2.50 -34.85 -12.60
C GLY A 44 4.02 -34.95 -12.54
N ASP A 45 4.59 -36.03 -13.07
CA ASP A 45 6.04 -36.14 -13.30
C ASP A 45 6.49 -34.99 -14.20
N VAL A 46 7.19 -34.02 -13.61
CA VAL A 46 7.80 -32.92 -14.36
C VAL A 46 9.26 -33.24 -14.57
N ASP A 47 9.70 -33.20 -15.82
CA ASP A 47 11.09 -33.38 -16.17
C ASP A 47 11.97 -32.33 -15.45
N LYS A 48 13.04 -32.82 -14.80
CA LYS A 48 13.93 -31.98 -14.00
C LYS A 48 14.60 -30.88 -14.83
N ALA A 49 14.88 -31.14 -16.11
CA ALA A 49 15.47 -30.12 -16.99
C ALA A 49 14.46 -29.00 -17.30
N SER A 50 13.17 -29.32 -17.38
CA SER A 50 12.09 -28.33 -17.53
C SER A 50 11.95 -27.43 -16.30
N VAL A 51 12.09 -28.00 -15.08
CA VAL A 51 12.09 -27.22 -13.83
C VAL A 51 13.32 -26.34 -13.73
N LEU A 52 14.50 -26.86 -14.10
CA LEU A 52 15.74 -26.08 -14.11
C LEU A 52 15.69 -24.93 -15.14
N ALA A 53 15.13 -25.17 -16.32
CA ALA A 53 14.92 -24.11 -17.32
C ALA A 53 13.95 -23.03 -16.82
N LEU A 54 12.92 -23.41 -16.05
CA LEU A 54 12.01 -22.45 -15.41
C LEU A 54 12.72 -21.64 -14.32
N VAL A 55 13.55 -22.27 -13.49
CA VAL A 55 14.35 -21.60 -12.46
C VAL A 55 15.40 -20.67 -13.09
N ASP A 56 16.03 -21.07 -14.19
CA ASP A 56 16.97 -20.24 -14.95
C ASP A 56 16.25 -19.04 -15.59
N ALA A 57 15.02 -19.23 -16.08
CA ALA A 57 14.16 -18.14 -16.58
C ALA A 57 13.66 -17.20 -15.46
N LEU A 58 13.54 -17.70 -14.23
CA LEU A 58 13.17 -16.96 -13.03
C LEU A 58 14.38 -16.45 -12.23
N THR A 59 15.59 -16.50 -12.81
CA THR A 59 16.80 -15.99 -12.17
C THR A 59 16.54 -14.61 -11.56
N GLU A 60 17.04 -14.44 -10.33
CA GLU A 60 16.80 -13.25 -9.51
C GLU A 60 17.14 -11.95 -10.24
N GLU A 61 18.04 -11.99 -11.23
CA GLU A 61 18.44 -10.86 -12.06
C GLU A 61 17.29 -10.34 -12.94
N ALA A 62 16.54 -11.22 -13.62
CA ALA A 62 15.42 -10.83 -14.46
C ALA A 62 14.22 -10.32 -13.64
N VAL A 63 13.94 -10.97 -12.50
CA VAL A 63 12.90 -10.53 -11.56
C VAL A 63 13.28 -9.20 -10.92
N LYS A 64 14.55 -9.02 -10.55
CA LYS A 64 15.08 -7.76 -10.00
C LYS A 64 15.08 -6.65 -11.03
N GLU A 65 15.42 -6.93 -12.28
CA GLU A 65 15.41 -5.95 -13.36
C GLU A 65 13.98 -5.52 -13.70
N GLN A 66 13.02 -6.45 -13.66
CA GLN A 66 11.60 -6.14 -13.81
C GLN A 66 11.03 -5.38 -12.61
N ALA A 67 11.42 -5.72 -11.38
CA ALA A 67 11.06 -4.96 -10.19
C ALA A 67 11.68 -3.54 -10.19
N LEU A 68 12.94 -3.42 -10.64
CA LEU A 68 13.61 -2.13 -10.85
C LEU A 68 12.92 -1.32 -11.95
N ALA A 69 12.49 -1.93 -13.05
CA ALA A 69 11.80 -1.24 -14.14
C ALA A 69 10.43 -0.68 -13.70
N VAL A 70 9.70 -1.41 -12.85
CA VAL A 70 8.44 -0.92 -12.27
C VAL A 70 8.70 0.22 -11.29
N ALA A 71 9.73 0.11 -10.45
CA ALA A 71 10.13 1.16 -9.52
C ALA A 71 10.67 2.44 -10.22
N HIS A 72 11.27 2.31 -11.41
CA HIS A 72 11.82 3.43 -12.18
C HIS A 72 10.77 4.27 -12.93
N SER A 73 9.49 3.88 -12.87
CA SER A 73 8.40 4.69 -13.44
C SER A 73 8.10 5.95 -12.62
N GLU A 74 8.47 5.95 -11.33
CA GLU A 74 8.27 7.07 -10.41
C GLU A 74 9.56 7.90 -10.29
N ASN A 75 9.63 9.01 -11.01
CA ASN A 75 10.76 9.93 -10.92
C ASN A 75 10.53 10.99 -9.83
N VAL A 76 10.75 10.59 -8.58
CA VAL A 76 10.58 11.45 -7.40
C VAL A 76 11.49 12.69 -7.46
N SER A 77 12.70 12.57 -8.03
CA SER A 77 13.62 13.71 -8.16
C SER A 77 13.02 14.83 -9.02
N VAL A 78 12.38 14.49 -10.13
CA VAL A 78 11.68 15.47 -10.98
C VAL A 78 10.53 16.14 -10.23
N TRP A 79 9.82 15.40 -9.38
CA TRP A 79 8.75 15.96 -8.56
C TRP A 79 9.27 16.97 -7.53
N ILE A 80 10.40 16.65 -6.87
CA ILE A 80 11.07 17.55 -5.91
C ILE A 80 11.57 18.81 -6.62
N ASP A 81 12.18 18.67 -7.79
CA ASP A 81 12.68 19.79 -8.59
C ASP A 81 11.54 20.73 -9.00
N ASN A 82 10.43 20.18 -9.50
CA ASN A 82 9.25 20.96 -9.86
C ASN A 82 8.66 21.74 -8.67
N LEU A 83 8.63 21.11 -7.49
CA LEU A 83 8.19 21.76 -6.26
C LEU A 83 9.14 22.87 -5.82
N SER A 84 10.45 22.62 -5.91
CA SER A 84 11.49 23.58 -5.53
C SER A 84 11.50 24.81 -6.44
N MET A 85 11.23 24.63 -7.74
CA MET A 85 11.10 25.73 -8.69
C MET A 85 9.85 26.60 -8.46
N GLN A 86 8.78 26.02 -7.90
CA GLN A 86 7.50 26.70 -7.65
C GLN A 86 7.38 27.23 -6.21
N GLY A 87 8.12 26.64 -5.26
CA GLY A 87 8.19 27.06 -3.87
C GLY A 87 9.02 28.33 -3.72
N THR A 88 8.38 29.49 -3.65
CA THR A 88 9.05 30.81 -3.57
C THR A 88 9.63 31.13 -2.18
N GLY A 89 10.00 30.14 -1.37
CA GLY A 89 10.52 30.32 0.00
C GLY A 89 9.50 30.89 1.00
N VAL A 90 8.21 30.89 0.65
CA VAL A 90 7.11 31.30 1.52
C VAL A 90 6.24 30.07 1.81
N PRO A 91 5.78 29.85 3.05
CA PRO A 91 4.89 28.75 3.37
C PRO A 91 3.61 28.79 2.52
N GLN A 92 3.29 27.70 1.84
CA GLN A 92 2.09 27.56 1.01
C GLN A 92 1.29 26.31 1.39
N ARG A 93 -0.02 26.33 1.14
CA ARG A 93 -0.85 25.12 1.34
C ARG A 93 -0.52 24.09 0.27
N LEU A 94 -0.49 22.82 0.66
CA LEU A 94 -0.25 21.68 -0.25
C LEU A 94 -1.21 21.72 -1.45
N ILE A 95 -2.49 22.05 -1.22
CA ILE A 95 -3.51 22.09 -2.27
C ILE A 95 -3.31 23.26 -3.25
N ASP A 96 -2.80 24.39 -2.78
CA ASP A 96 -2.52 25.54 -3.65
C ASP A 96 -1.30 25.26 -4.52
N LEU A 97 -0.31 24.60 -3.94
CA LEU A 97 0.90 24.17 -4.65
C LEU A 97 0.57 23.11 -5.71
N GLN A 98 -0.28 22.13 -5.37
CA GLN A 98 -0.80 21.14 -6.31
C GLN A 98 -1.46 21.78 -7.54
N ARG A 99 -2.24 22.84 -7.34
CA ARG A 99 -2.89 23.59 -8.43
C ARG A 99 -1.89 24.37 -9.30
N GLN A 100 -0.81 24.87 -8.72
CA GLN A 100 0.23 25.61 -9.43
C GLN A 100 1.08 24.67 -10.29
N VAL A 101 1.56 23.56 -9.70
CA VAL A 101 2.44 22.60 -10.39
C VAL A 101 1.65 21.68 -11.33
N LYS A 102 0.33 21.59 -11.18
CA LYS A 102 -0.58 20.73 -11.97
C LYS A 102 -0.19 19.25 -11.95
N MET A 103 0.35 18.79 -10.83
CA MET A 103 0.69 17.40 -10.58
C MET A 103 -0.43 16.69 -9.78
N PRO A 104 -0.53 15.36 -9.85
CA PRO A 104 -1.36 14.57 -8.93
C PRO A 104 -1.01 14.88 -7.47
N LEU A 105 -2.03 14.93 -6.61
CA LEU A 105 -1.86 15.24 -5.19
C LEU A 105 -0.87 14.29 -4.49
N VAL A 106 -0.88 13.00 -4.86
CA VAL A 106 0.03 11.99 -4.32
C VAL A 106 1.49 12.30 -4.65
N GLU A 107 1.80 12.73 -5.87
CA GLU A 107 3.18 13.07 -6.28
C GLU A 107 3.67 14.32 -5.54
N VAL A 108 2.80 15.32 -5.40
CA VAL A 108 3.10 16.54 -4.64
C VAL A 108 3.36 16.20 -3.17
N TRP A 109 2.57 15.29 -2.58
CA TRP A 109 2.76 14.85 -1.21
C TRP A 109 4.05 14.04 -1.05
N MET A 110 4.31 13.09 -1.93
CA MET A 110 5.54 12.27 -1.90
C MET A 110 6.79 13.14 -2.03
N ALA A 111 6.79 14.10 -2.94
CA ALA A 111 7.92 15.01 -3.10
C ALA A 111 8.05 16.00 -1.93
N ALA A 112 6.96 16.41 -1.28
CA ALA A 112 7.04 17.19 -0.05
C ALA A 112 7.63 16.40 1.13
N LEU A 113 7.32 15.10 1.23
CA LEU A 113 7.87 14.22 2.27
C LEU A 113 9.33 13.85 2.04
N LEU A 114 9.75 13.72 0.78
CA LEU A 114 11.08 13.22 0.39
C LEU A 114 12.05 14.33 -0.05
N GLY A 115 11.56 15.55 -0.28
CA GLY A 115 12.33 16.69 -0.83
C GLY A 115 12.83 17.69 0.21
N ASP A 116 13.05 17.27 1.46
CA ASP A 116 13.54 18.12 2.56
C ASP A 116 12.70 19.37 2.88
N PHE A 117 11.44 19.40 2.45
CA PHE A 117 10.51 20.48 2.77
C PHE A 117 9.99 20.37 4.21
N ARG A 118 9.68 21.52 4.83
CA ARG A 118 9.05 21.51 6.15
C ARG A 118 7.53 21.42 5.99
N LEU A 119 6.96 20.30 6.45
CA LEU A 119 5.52 20.10 6.52
C LEU A 119 4.95 20.61 7.84
N GLU A 120 3.97 21.50 7.78
CA GLU A 120 3.26 22.04 8.93
C GLU A 120 1.76 21.74 8.84
N GLN A 121 1.24 21.00 9.83
CA GLN A 121 -0.18 20.77 9.95
C GLN A 121 -0.79 21.79 10.92
N ARG A 122 -1.60 22.71 10.38
CA ARG A 122 -2.18 23.84 11.14
C ARG A 122 -3.63 23.61 11.59
N GLY A 123 -4.10 22.36 11.55
CA GLY A 123 -5.49 21.99 11.83
C GLY A 123 -5.65 20.51 12.11
N GLY A 124 -6.84 19.96 11.84
CA GLY A 124 -7.12 18.53 12.06
C GLY A 124 -6.27 17.60 11.17
N PHE A 125 -5.95 16.41 11.69
CA PHE A 125 -5.00 15.48 11.08
C PHE A 125 -5.32 15.08 9.63
N TYR A 126 -6.60 15.04 9.25
CA TYR A 126 -7.05 14.65 7.90
C TYR A 126 -7.47 15.83 7.01
N GLY A 127 -7.34 17.07 7.48
CA GLY A 127 -7.70 18.24 6.68
C GLY A 127 -6.56 18.63 5.75
N THR A 128 -6.57 18.16 4.50
CA THR A 128 -5.56 18.50 3.48
C THR A 128 -5.42 20.00 3.24
N GLU A 129 -6.49 20.78 3.48
CA GLU A 129 -6.49 22.25 3.43
C GLU A 129 -5.67 22.91 4.57
N HIS A 130 -5.32 22.13 5.60
CA HIS A 130 -4.51 22.57 6.74
C HIS A 130 -3.06 22.11 6.67
N LEU A 131 -2.65 21.44 5.58
CA LEU A 131 -1.26 21.03 5.38
C LEU A 131 -0.50 22.09 4.59
N TRP A 132 0.59 22.56 5.16
CA TRP A 132 1.46 23.59 4.59
C TRP A 132 2.85 23.04 4.35
N ILE A 133 3.50 23.57 3.31
CA ILE A 133 4.87 23.28 2.91
C ILE A 133 5.64 24.60 2.99
N ALA A 134 6.80 24.58 3.65
CA ALA A 134 7.73 25.70 3.78
C ALA A 134 9.15 25.32 3.37
#